data_AF-A0A235HNF3-F1
#
_entry.id   AF-A0A235HNF3-F1
#
_cell.length_a   1.000
_cell.length_b   1.000
_cell.length_c   1.000
_cell.angle_alpha   90.00
_cell.angle_beta   90.00
_cell.angle_gamma   90.00
#
_symmetry.space_group_name_H-M   'P 1'
#
loop_
_entity.id
_entity.type
_entity.pdbx_description
1 polymer ?
#
loop_
_entity_poly.entity_id
_entity_poly.type
_entity_poly.pdbx_seq_one_letter_code
_entity_poly.pdbx_strand_id
1 'polypeptide(L)'
;MKLLKTLLSVGAISTIYNGFSLKEAANLKNLKKFSVFSFVSLISSASFLFATDAKAETRTYKLLANNGQGIVIPVSQGDVIKINASGQVHTHPGGTVAGCDVWTQPSGLKNCIYVSQRPELDGLPFMALVGILNGEKIYIGSNKTIQCDSDGELVLLVNDWVYDDNTGSLRVRVKN
;
A
#
# COMPACT_ATOMS: atom_id res chain seq x y z
N MET A 1 -39.77 23.55 12.92
CA MET A 1 -39.38 22.22 13.46
C MET A 1 -40.02 21.02 12.76
N LYS A 2 -41.09 21.17 11.95
CA LYS A 2 -41.72 20.05 11.21
C LYS A 2 -40.93 19.61 9.95
N LEU A 3 -40.33 20.54 9.20
CA LEU A 3 -39.57 20.22 7.96
C LEU A 3 -38.32 19.35 8.19
N LEU A 4 -37.62 19.55 9.31
CA LEU A 4 -36.38 18.82 9.63
C LEU A 4 -36.64 17.34 9.94
N LYS A 5 -37.82 17.02 10.50
CA LYS A 5 -38.23 15.63 10.77
C LYS A 5 -38.63 14.89 9.49
N THR A 6 -39.15 15.59 8.48
CA THR A 6 -39.54 14.99 7.20
C THR A 6 -38.33 14.66 6.33
N LEU A 7 -37.26 15.47 6.38
CA LEU A 7 -36.01 15.18 5.64
C LEU A 7 -35.22 14.00 6.23
N LEU A 8 -35.36 13.73 7.53
CA LEU A 8 -34.73 12.59 8.19
C LEU A 8 -35.50 11.27 8.00
N SER A 9 -36.77 11.31 7.59
CA SER A 9 -37.61 10.12 7.40
C SER A 9 -37.58 9.54 5.99
N VAL A 10 -36.95 10.22 5.03
CA VAL A 10 -36.70 9.71 3.67
C VAL A 10 -35.24 9.29 3.66
N GLY A 11 -34.98 7.97 3.73
CA GLY A 11 -33.69 7.35 4.06
C GLY A 11 -32.51 7.57 3.10
N ALA A 12 -32.28 8.80 2.63
CA ALA A 12 -31.17 9.18 1.76
C ALA A 12 -30.09 10.02 2.46
N ILE A 13 -30.21 10.29 3.77
CA ILE A 13 -29.24 11.12 4.51
C ILE A 13 -28.96 10.52 5.89
N SER A 14 -28.56 9.24 5.97
CA SER A 14 -28.03 8.68 7.21
C SER A 14 -26.49 8.54 7.22
N THR A 15 -25.80 8.88 6.13
CA THR A 15 -24.34 8.69 6.03
C THR A 15 -23.53 9.99 6.12
N ILE A 16 -24.18 11.17 6.08
CA ILE A 16 -23.45 12.47 6.05
C ILE A 16 -23.26 13.09 7.46
N TYR A 17 -23.93 12.57 8.50
CA TYR A 17 -24.01 13.25 9.80
C TYR A 17 -23.16 12.64 10.94
N ASN A 18 -22.16 11.82 10.65
CA ASN A 18 -21.24 11.31 11.69
C ASN A 18 -19.98 12.17 11.94
N GLY A 19 -19.87 13.35 11.31
CA GLY A 19 -18.65 14.19 11.40
C GLY A 19 -18.83 15.60 11.96
N PHE A 20 -20.05 16.13 12.08
CA PHE A 20 -20.23 17.50 12.54
C PHE A 20 -20.31 17.58 14.06
N SER A 21 -19.28 18.16 14.69
CA SER A 21 -19.37 18.56 16.09
C SER A 21 -20.47 19.61 16.25
N LEU A 22 -21.26 19.51 17.32
CA LEU A 22 -22.38 20.41 17.65
C LEU A 22 -21.99 21.91 17.76
N LYS A 23 -20.69 22.26 17.69
CA LYS A 23 -20.20 23.64 17.77
C LYS A 23 -20.48 24.46 16.50
N GLU A 24 -20.69 23.86 15.33
CA GLU A 24 -20.85 24.61 14.06
C GLU A 24 -22.31 24.84 13.65
N ALA A 25 -23.27 24.14 14.24
CA ALA A 25 -24.70 24.37 13.99
C ALA A 25 -25.22 25.73 14.53
N ALA A 26 -24.43 26.40 15.37
CA ALA A 26 -24.81 27.67 16.00
C ALA A 26 -24.75 28.89 15.05
N ASN A 27 -24.10 28.78 13.88
CA ASN A 27 -23.91 29.92 12.96
C ASN A 27 -25.02 30.07 11.90
N LEU A 28 -26.03 29.19 11.91
CA LEU A 28 -27.15 29.21 10.95
C LEU A 28 -28.27 30.20 11.31
N LYS A 29 -28.17 30.94 12.42
CA LYS A 29 -29.23 31.87 12.88
C LYS A 29 -29.34 33.17 12.05
N ASN A 30 -28.38 33.46 11.17
CA ASN A 30 -28.34 34.71 10.40
C ASN A 30 -28.80 34.60 8.94
N LEU A 31 -29.23 33.43 8.46
CA LEU A 31 -29.78 33.29 7.11
C LEU A 31 -31.27 33.69 7.08
N LYS A 32 -31.53 35.01 7.12
CA LYS A 32 -32.84 35.54 6.73
C LYS A 32 -33.01 35.39 5.22
N LYS A 33 -34.10 34.71 4.83
CA LYS A 33 -34.68 34.65 3.48
C LYS A 33 -33.75 34.10 2.39
N PHE A 34 -33.64 32.78 2.29
CA PHE A 34 -33.34 32.13 1.02
C PHE A 34 -34.49 31.19 0.65
N SER A 35 -35.05 31.41 -0.54
CA SER A 35 -36.08 30.57 -1.16
C SER A 35 -35.55 29.14 -1.32
N VAL A 36 -36.39 28.17 -0.94
CA VAL A 36 -36.09 26.73 -0.93
C VAL A 36 -35.74 26.18 -2.33
N PHE A 37 -36.01 26.93 -3.41
CA PHE A 37 -35.72 26.51 -4.78
C PHE A 37 -34.29 26.76 -5.27
N SER A 38 -33.46 27.54 -4.56
CA SER A 38 -32.07 27.80 -5.00
C SER A 38 -31.02 26.85 -4.44
N PHE A 39 -31.39 25.91 -3.56
CA PHE A 39 -30.43 25.00 -2.93
C PHE A 39 -30.15 23.73 -3.74
N VAL A 40 -31.03 23.32 -4.66
CA VAL A 40 -30.85 22.09 -5.43
C VAL A 40 -29.88 22.26 -6.60
N SER A 41 -29.68 23.49 -7.09
CA SER A 41 -28.75 23.76 -8.19
C SER A 41 -27.28 23.87 -7.74
N LEU A 42 -27.03 24.26 -6.48
CA LEU A 42 -25.66 24.45 -5.99
C LEU A 42 -24.95 23.16 -5.57
N ILE A 43 -25.68 22.03 -5.48
CA ILE A 43 -25.11 20.74 -5.07
C ILE A 43 -24.61 19.94 -6.29
N SER A 44 -24.97 20.32 -7.53
CA SER A 44 -24.45 19.63 -8.74
C SER A 44 -23.05 20.07 -9.16
N SER A 45 -22.56 21.22 -8.66
CA SER A 45 -21.26 21.80 -9.05
C SER A 45 -20.22 21.76 -7.94
N ALA A 46 -20.59 21.23 -6.78
CA ALA A 46 -19.73 21.10 -5.62
C ALA A 46 -19.41 19.62 -5.38
N SER A 47 -18.80 18.97 -6.37
CA SER A 47 -17.88 17.85 -6.10
C SER A 47 -16.71 18.44 -5.34
N PHE A 48 -16.96 18.74 -4.07
CA PHE A 48 -15.98 19.21 -3.11
C PHE A 48 -14.94 18.09 -3.03
N LEU A 49 -13.80 18.32 -3.69
CA LEU A 49 -12.56 17.63 -3.42
C LEU A 49 -12.26 17.81 -1.93
N PHE A 50 -12.77 16.90 -1.10
CA PHE A 50 -12.11 16.58 0.14
C PHE A 50 -11.00 15.58 -0.20
N ALA A 51 -9.96 16.10 -0.86
CA ALA A 51 -8.65 15.49 -0.73
C ALA A 51 -8.26 15.73 0.73
N THR A 52 -8.67 14.81 1.62
CA THR A 52 -8.03 14.70 2.92
C THR A 52 -6.58 14.41 2.61
N ASP A 53 -5.72 15.36 2.89
CA ASP A 53 -4.26 15.23 2.82
C ASP A 53 -3.88 14.16 3.86
N ALA A 54 -4.08 12.89 3.50
CA ALA A 54 -3.80 11.76 4.33
C ALA A 54 -2.29 11.78 4.54
N LYS A 55 -1.88 12.16 5.74
CA LYS A 55 -0.48 12.23 6.12
C LYS A 55 0.17 10.89 5.79
N ALA A 56 1.07 10.90 4.80
CA ALA A 56 1.78 9.73 4.32
C ALA A 56 2.29 8.88 5.50
N GLU A 57 1.68 7.71 5.70
CA GLU A 57 2.00 6.82 6.80
C GLU A 57 3.28 6.04 6.44
N THR A 58 4.20 5.86 7.38
CA THR A 58 5.37 5.00 7.17
C THR A 58 5.26 3.77 8.04
N ARG A 59 5.21 2.60 7.41
CA ARG A 59 5.19 1.30 8.07
C ARG A 59 6.54 0.61 7.91
N THR A 60 6.98 -0.11 8.95
CA THR A 60 8.22 -0.87 8.92
C THR A 60 7.93 -2.34 9.17
N TYR A 61 8.43 -3.19 8.29
CA TYR A 61 8.26 -4.63 8.32
C TYR A 61 9.61 -5.31 8.47
N LYS A 62 9.62 -6.45 9.17
CA LYS A 62 10.74 -7.38 9.15
C LYS A 62 10.35 -8.56 8.27
N LEU A 63 10.96 -8.66 7.09
CA LEU A 63 10.78 -9.78 6.17
C LEU A 63 11.86 -10.81 6.44
N LEU A 64 11.47 -12.00 6.92
CA LEU A 64 12.40 -13.11 7.14
C LEU A 64 12.77 -13.77 5.81
N ALA A 65 14.02 -14.22 5.69
CA ALA A 65 14.50 -14.86 4.46
C ALA A 65 13.77 -16.18 4.15
N ASN A 66 13.33 -16.91 5.17
CA ASN A 66 12.57 -18.15 5.06
C ASN A 66 11.06 -17.96 4.92
N ASN A 67 10.59 -16.71 4.77
CA ASN A 67 9.17 -16.45 4.54
C ASN A 67 8.86 -16.45 3.04
N GLY A 68 8.56 -17.62 2.49
CA GLY A 68 8.16 -17.77 1.09
C GLY A 68 6.80 -17.17 0.73
N GLN A 69 5.94 -16.91 1.71
CA GLN A 69 4.66 -16.22 1.49
C GLN A 69 4.82 -14.70 1.39
N GLY A 70 5.94 -14.16 1.86
CA GLY A 70 6.20 -12.73 1.88
C GLY A 70 5.34 -11.95 2.89
N ILE A 71 5.29 -10.64 2.71
CA ILE A 71 4.43 -9.71 3.45
C ILE A 71 3.45 -9.06 2.48
N VAL A 72 2.20 -8.93 2.90
CA VAL A 72 1.12 -8.33 2.09
C VAL A 72 0.93 -6.87 2.49
N ILE A 73 0.94 -5.98 1.50
CA ILE A 73 0.67 -4.55 1.67
C ILE A 73 -0.57 -4.22 0.84
N PRO A 74 -1.69 -3.82 1.45
CA PRO A 74 -2.84 -3.33 0.69
C PRO A 74 -2.47 -2.02 0.01
N VAL A 75 -2.88 -1.87 -1.25
CA VAL A 75 -2.67 -0.66 -2.04
C VAL A 75 -3.98 -0.22 -2.67
N SER A 76 -4.15 1.09 -2.82
CA SER A 76 -5.31 1.70 -3.49
C SER A 76 -4.88 2.32 -4.83
N GLN A 77 -5.82 2.43 -5.75
CA GLN A 77 -5.64 3.16 -6.98
C GLN A 77 -5.21 4.61 -6.68
N GLY A 78 -4.13 5.06 -7.32
CA GLY A 78 -3.55 6.37 -7.13
C GLY A 78 -2.43 6.43 -6.08
N ASP A 79 -2.24 5.39 -5.27
CA ASP A 79 -1.18 5.35 -4.26
C ASP A 79 0.21 5.48 -4.91
N VAL A 80 1.12 6.17 -4.20
CA VAL A 80 2.54 6.26 -4.56
C VAL A 80 3.38 5.61 -3.47
N ILE A 81 3.60 4.30 -3.63
CA ILE A 81 4.30 3.51 -2.63
C ILE A 81 5.82 3.69 -2.79
N LYS A 82 6.47 4.22 -1.75
CA LYS A 82 7.93 4.34 -1.63
C LYS A 82 8.46 3.29 -0.67
N ILE A 83 9.33 2.43 -1.18
CA ILE A 83 9.94 1.33 -0.44
C ILE A 83 11.42 1.61 -0.25
N ASN A 84 11.90 1.41 0.98
CA ASN A 84 13.32 1.41 1.32
C ASN A 84 13.64 0.18 2.16
N ALA A 85 14.56 -0.64 1.69
CA ALA A 85 14.95 -1.88 2.34
C ALA A 85 16.43 -1.87 2.74
N SER A 86 16.71 -2.52 3.86
CA SER A 86 18.07 -2.78 4.34
C SER A 86 18.13 -4.12 5.07
N GLY A 87 19.33 -4.52 5.51
CA GLY A 87 19.55 -5.83 6.12
C GLY A 87 20.18 -6.80 5.14
N GLN A 88 20.24 -8.07 5.53
CA GLN A 88 20.88 -9.13 4.76
C GLN A 88 20.14 -10.45 4.94
N VAL A 89 20.19 -11.26 3.88
CA VAL A 89 19.61 -12.59 3.79
C VAL A 89 20.61 -13.55 3.16
N HIS A 90 20.43 -14.84 3.38
CA HIS A 90 21.31 -15.91 2.90
C HIS A 90 20.45 -17.12 2.53
N THR A 91 20.74 -17.79 1.39
CA THR A 91 19.93 -18.94 0.94
C THR A 91 20.23 -20.22 1.74
N HIS A 92 21.50 -20.63 1.83
CA HIS A 92 21.85 -21.86 2.53
C HIS A 92 23.15 -21.67 3.32
N PRO A 93 23.11 -21.23 4.59
CA PRO A 93 24.32 -21.08 5.39
C PRO A 93 25.04 -22.44 5.53
N GLY A 94 26.27 -22.53 5.01
CA GLY A 94 27.01 -23.79 4.90
C GLY A 94 27.03 -24.38 3.48
N GLY A 95 26.37 -23.71 2.54
CA GLY A 95 26.33 -24.07 1.13
C GLY A 95 27.69 -23.88 0.46
N THR A 96 27.84 -24.49 -0.71
CA THR A 96 29.12 -24.54 -1.44
C THR A 96 29.05 -23.91 -2.83
N VAL A 97 27.89 -23.37 -3.21
CA VAL A 97 27.70 -22.75 -4.53
C VAL A 97 28.27 -21.33 -4.49
N ALA A 98 29.49 -21.23 -5.03
CA ALA A 98 30.23 -19.98 -5.11
C ALA A 98 29.41 -18.87 -5.77
N GLY A 99 29.30 -17.73 -5.08
CA GLY A 99 28.58 -16.57 -5.59
C GLY A 99 27.06 -16.63 -5.49
N CYS A 100 26.49 -17.70 -4.91
CA CYS A 100 25.05 -17.85 -4.62
C CYS A 100 24.81 -18.03 -3.12
N ASP A 101 25.61 -18.87 -2.47
CA ASP A 101 25.50 -19.17 -1.04
C ASP A 101 26.27 -18.12 -0.22
N VAL A 102 25.84 -16.86 -0.32
CA VAL A 102 26.47 -15.71 0.34
C VAL A 102 25.44 -14.78 0.98
N TRP A 103 25.88 -14.06 2.01
CA TRP A 103 25.08 -12.99 2.61
C TRP A 103 24.85 -11.87 1.61
N THR A 104 23.58 -11.57 1.36
CA THR A 104 23.14 -10.72 0.26
C THR A 104 22.24 -9.61 0.77
N GLN A 105 22.42 -8.40 0.23
CA GLN A 105 21.58 -7.22 0.50
C GLN A 105 20.29 -7.24 -0.33
N PRO A 106 19.32 -6.34 -0.13
CA PRO A 106 18.05 -6.36 -0.87
C PRO A 106 18.18 -6.38 -2.40
N SER A 107 19.29 -5.90 -2.97
CA SER A 107 19.54 -5.93 -4.42
C SER A 107 19.72 -7.34 -5.02
N GLY A 108 20.00 -8.35 -4.19
CA GLY A 108 20.19 -9.72 -4.65
C GLY A 108 21.49 -9.96 -5.44
N LEU A 109 21.55 -11.11 -6.09
CA LEU A 109 22.66 -11.66 -6.86
C LEU A 109 22.23 -11.85 -8.32
N LYS A 110 22.68 -10.97 -9.21
CA LYS A 110 22.31 -10.99 -10.64
C LYS A 110 22.94 -12.14 -11.43
N ASN A 111 24.10 -12.60 -10.99
CA ASN A 111 24.92 -13.58 -11.71
C ASN A 111 24.92 -14.95 -11.02
N CYS A 112 23.98 -15.18 -10.09
CA CYS A 112 23.84 -16.48 -9.47
C CYS A 112 23.21 -17.46 -10.46
N ILE A 113 23.72 -18.70 -10.49
CA ILE A 113 23.22 -19.77 -11.37
C ILE A 113 21.74 -20.13 -11.10
N TYR A 114 21.21 -19.69 -9.97
CA TYR A 114 19.84 -19.96 -9.55
C TYR A 114 18.79 -18.93 -9.98
N VAL A 115 19.19 -17.84 -10.65
CA VAL A 115 18.27 -16.78 -11.10
C VAL A 115 17.08 -17.32 -11.90
N SER A 116 17.26 -18.42 -12.66
CA SER A 116 16.21 -19.03 -13.49
C SER A 116 15.49 -20.21 -12.83
N GLN A 117 15.79 -20.54 -11.56
CA GLN A 117 15.17 -21.68 -10.86
C GLN A 117 13.75 -21.39 -10.37
N ARG A 118 13.34 -20.12 -10.40
CA ARG A 118 12.00 -19.68 -10.03
C ARG A 118 11.28 -19.05 -11.22
N PRO A 119 10.55 -19.82 -12.04
CA PRO A 119 9.94 -19.34 -13.28
C PRO A 119 9.03 -18.12 -13.10
N GLU A 120 8.26 -18.07 -12.01
CA GLU A 120 7.35 -16.97 -11.70
C GLU A 120 8.08 -15.65 -11.42
N LEU A 121 9.36 -15.69 -11.06
CA LEU A 121 10.22 -14.52 -10.83
C LEU A 121 11.41 -14.47 -11.80
N ASP A 122 11.34 -15.19 -12.92
CA ASP A 122 12.44 -15.32 -13.86
C ASP A 122 12.98 -13.96 -14.33
N GLY A 123 14.30 -13.86 -14.49
CA GLY A 123 14.99 -12.62 -14.84
C GLY A 123 15.17 -11.62 -13.70
N LEU A 124 14.67 -11.89 -12.49
CA LEU A 124 14.95 -11.06 -11.29
C LEU A 124 16.14 -11.63 -10.50
N PRO A 125 16.95 -10.79 -9.84
CA PRO A 125 18.15 -11.27 -9.16
C PRO A 125 17.80 -12.23 -8.01
N PHE A 126 18.61 -13.27 -7.85
CA PHE A 126 18.44 -14.27 -6.79
C PHE A 126 18.64 -13.62 -5.41
N MET A 127 17.88 -14.03 -4.39
CA MET A 127 17.86 -13.44 -3.04
C MET A 127 17.53 -11.94 -2.97
N ALA A 128 17.07 -11.32 -4.06
CA ALA A 128 16.63 -9.94 -4.04
C ALA A 128 15.29 -9.77 -3.31
N LEU A 129 15.05 -8.57 -2.77
CA LEU A 129 13.70 -8.12 -2.48
C LEU A 129 12.97 -7.86 -3.79
N VAL A 130 11.83 -8.53 -3.95
CA VAL A 130 10.94 -8.38 -5.10
C VAL A 130 9.51 -8.14 -4.63
N GLY A 131 8.67 -7.66 -5.54
CA GLY A 131 7.26 -7.44 -5.34
C GLY A 131 6.43 -8.20 -6.36
N ILE A 132 5.23 -8.61 -5.98
CA ILE A 132 4.17 -9.03 -6.90
C ILE A 132 3.00 -8.10 -6.69
N LEU A 133 2.64 -7.33 -7.70
CA LEU A 133 1.50 -6.42 -7.69
C LEU A 133 0.53 -6.86 -8.77
N ASN A 134 -0.67 -7.30 -8.38
CA ASN A 134 -1.70 -7.75 -9.32
C ASN A 134 -1.20 -8.83 -10.32
N GLY A 135 -0.32 -9.71 -9.85
CA GLY A 135 0.31 -10.77 -10.66
C GLY A 135 1.53 -10.33 -11.46
N GLU A 136 1.84 -9.03 -11.53
CA GLU A 136 3.07 -8.53 -12.16
C GLU A 136 4.24 -8.57 -11.19
N LYS A 137 5.36 -9.17 -11.64
CA LYS A 137 6.61 -9.23 -10.88
C LYS A 137 7.39 -7.91 -11.01
N ILE A 138 7.91 -7.43 -9.89
CA ILE A 138 8.61 -6.14 -9.80
C ILE A 138 9.93 -6.35 -9.05
N TYR A 139 11.04 -5.94 -9.67
CA TYR A 139 12.29 -5.76 -8.93
C TYR A 139 12.19 -4.55 -8.00
N ILE A 140 12.39 -4.78 -6.69
CA ILE A 140 12.35 -3.73 -5.65
C ILE A 140 13.77 -3.33 -5.24
N GLY A 141 14.63 -4.29 -4.91
CA GLY A 141 15.98 -3.99 -4.45
C GLY A 141 15.99 -3.19 -3.14
N SER A 142 17.00 -2.33 -2.97
CA SER A 142 17.13 -1.49 -1.77
C SER A 142 16.16 -0.31 -1.73
N ASN A 143 15.67 0.17 -2.87
CA ASN A 143 14.70 1.25 -2.94
C ASN A 143 13.88 1.19 -4.23
N LYS A 144 12.60 1.54 -4.14
CA LYS A 144 11.67 1.58 -5.26
C LYS A 144 10.54 2.58 -4.99
N THR A 145 10.05 3.22 -6.04
CA THR A 145 8.76 3.93 -6.04
C THR A 145 7.84 3.22 -7.02
N ILE A 146 6.60 2.96 -6.61
CA ILE A 146 5.56 2.29 -7.40
C ILE A 146 4.35 3.21 -7.46
N GLN A 147 3.83 3.44 -8.66
CA GLN A 147 2.51 4.03 -8.86
C GLN A 147 1.50 2.89 -8.94
N CYS A 148 0.44 2.95 -8.13
CA CYS A 148 -0.62 1.96 -8.15
C CYS A 148 -1.75 2.44 -9.08
N ASP A 149 -2.00 1.71 -10.16
CA ASP A 149 -3.03 2.06 -11.15
C ASP A 149 -4.40 1.42 -10.85
N SER A 150 -4.45 0.51 -9.89
CA SER A 150 -5.68 -0.11 -9.38
C SER A 150 -5.54 -0.46 -7.91
N ASP A 151 -6.66 -0.69 -7.25
CA ASP A 151 -6.69 -1.32 -5.93
C ASP A 151 -6.10 -2.73 -6.01
N GLY A 152 -5.55 -3.21 -4.89
CA GLY A 152 -5.07 -4.58 -4.79
C GLY A 152 -4.08 -4.80 -3.65
N GLU A 153 -3.18 -5.75 -3.87
CA GLU A 153 -2.18 -6.15 -2.89
C GLU A 153 -0.80 -6.19 -3.53
N LEU A 154 0.16 -5.56 -2.86
CA LEU A 154 1.58 -5.72 -3.14
C LEU A 154 2.16 -6.76 -2.17
N VAL A 155 2.55 -7.92 -2.70
CA VAL A 155 3.25 -8.95 -1.93
C VAL A 155 4.76 -8.73 -2.06
N LEU A 156 5.45 -8.48 -0.96
CA LEU A 156 6.91 -8.36 -0.94
C LEU A 156 7.55 -9.63 -0.38
N LEU A 157 8.55 -10.17 -1.07
CA LEU A 157 9.24 -11.39 -0.68
C LEU A 157 10.71 -11.40 -1.11
N VAL A 158 11.48 -12.33 -0.56
CA VAL A 158 12.85 -12.62 -1.00
C VAL A 158 12.78 -13.61 -2.17
N ASN A 159 13.49 -13.33 -3.27
CA ASN A 159 13.47 -14.16 -4.48
C ASN A 159 14.31 -15.43 -4.30
N ASP A 160 13.66 -16.50 -3.85
CA ASP A 160 14.19 -17.86 -3.78
C ASP A 160 13.07 -18.87 -4.14
N TRP A 161 13.39 -20.11 -4.46
CA TRP A 161 12.42 -21.20 -4.71
C TRP A 161 12.41 -22.24 -3.58
N VAL A 162 13.46 -22.32 -2.77
CA VAL A 162 13.50 -23.09 -1.52
C VAL A 162 13.73 -22.10 -0.38
N TYR A 163 12.99 -22.26 0.72
CA TYR A 163 12.97 -21.26 1.80
C TYR A 163 13.40 -21.81 3.15
N ASP A 164 13.35 -23.12 3.36
CA ASP A 164 13.49 -23.72 4.68
C ASP A 164 14.91 -23.57 5.26
N ASP A 165 15.91 -23.40 4.40
CA ASP A 165 17.32 -23.15 4.71
C ASP A 165 17.70 -21.67 4.72
N ASN A 166 16.80 -20.78 4.26
CA ASN A 166 17.07 -19.36 4.19
C ASN A 166 17.21 -18.74 5.58
N THR A 167 18.23 -17.90 5.75
CA THR A 167 18.54 -17.25 7.03
C THR A 167 18.68 -15.75 6.88
N GLY A 168 18.37 -15.01 7.95
CA GLY A 168 18.47 -13.56 7.99
C GLY A 168 17.14 -12.85 7.78
N SER A 169 17.20 -11.54 7.58
CA SER A 169 16.01 -10.73 7.39
C SER A 169 16.32 -9.38 6.75
N LEU A 170 15.33 -8.89 6.01
CA LEU A 170 15.30 -7.51 5.52
C LEU A 170 14.39 -6.66 6.40
N ARG A 171 14.82 -5.44 6.70
CA ARG A 171 13.97 -4.38 7.24
C ARG A 171 13.43 -3.58 6.06
N VAL A 172 12.12 -3.63 5.86
CA VAL A 172 11.43 -2.97 4.75
C VAL A 172 10.60 -1.82 5.29
N ARG A 173 10.89 -0.59 4.87
CA ARG A 173 10.11 0.61 5.17
C ARG A 173 9.25 0.96 3.96
N VAL A 174 7.96 1.09 4.18
CA VAL A 174 6.95 1.38 3.16
C VAL A 174 6.29 2.70 3.54
N LYS A 175 6.21 3.62 2.58
CA LYS A 175 5.53 4.89 2.74
C LYS A 175 4.54 5.07 1.59
N ASN A 176 3.28 5.28 1.93
CA ASN A 176 2.15 5.52 1.03
C ASN A 176 1.87 7.02 0.95
#